data_AF-A0A945PNV3-F1
#
_entry.id   AF-A0A945PNV3-F1
#
_cell.length_a   1.000
_cell.length_b   1.000
_cell.length_c   1.000
_cell.angle_alpha   90.00
_cell.angle_beta   90.00
_cell.angle_gamma   90.00
#
_symmetry.space_group_name_H-M   'P 1'
#
loop_
_entity.id
_entity.type
_entity.pdbx_description
1 polymer ?
#
loop_
_entity_poly.entity_id
_entity_poly.type
_entity_poly.pdbx_seq_one_letter_code
_entity_poly.pdbx_strand_id
1 'polypeptide(L)'
;MFPNSSSRSNPSQKNKRISFRFLSSLLACLLVSLQAGSLYAAQDDEKEPEPDPYTEEDPALMQAAGIVAYAPFPFIGQQKTDKIESVLGNIDLLWVETEHFRIGSALPKCSLGTSQKKKKATRAEIAELRKTLPNIPKKPKFVDPWLRVHLYASRLEALYTDIEDRLGVPAGYWPTAPGQTPGGEYRGEGAYMGMKDKFTILLLEKKSGISRFSSAFAGQEPQSPFVWCFGLEGNMFFGSACEEAEKTYYDDTLLHAHMTFHVTRNLIAGIKHFAFNPPFWWHEGLAHWYARRVNPDSNNFSKVNNGDVDLRDETNWEPKVRARVKHKYFPTAEELINREDWTGITFSETMMMWSRVDYLMSLGDEGFSTFMLGVSSRVGGAIAPSHAVMAKEQLKLLDQAWRLSPGEFDKGWSKWVMKNYSKR
;
A
#
# COMPACT_ATOMS: atom_id res chain seq x y z
N MET A 1 -3.80 -13.39 35.53
CA MET A 1 -4.62 -14.04 36.57
C MET A 1 -5.68 -14.86 35.83
N PHE A 2 -5.45 -16.15 35.66
CA PHE A 2 -6.36 -17.11 35.04
C PHE A 2 -6.27 -18.42 35.84
N PRO A 3 -7.38 -19.01 36.31
CA PRO A 3 -7.32 -20.32 36.94
C PRO A 3 -7.97 -21.44 36.11
N ASN A 4 -7.32 -22.60 36.22
CA ASN A 4 -7.80 -24.00 36.27
C ASN A 4 -8.59 -24.57 35.08
N SER A 5 -8.10 -25.59 34.36
CA SER A 5 -7.66 -26.96 34.73
C SER A 5 -8.80 -27.92 35.11
N SER A 6 -8.99 -28.97 34.31
CA SER A 6 -9.46 -30.27 34.80
C SER A 6 -8.85 -31.40 33.97
N SER A 7 -8.10 -32.22 34.67
CA SER A 7 -7.48 -33.48 34.28
C SER A 7 -8.52 -34.59 34.02
N ARG A 8 -8.13 -35.61 33.25
CA ARG A 8 -8.59 -36.99 33.46
C ARG A 8 -7.58 -38.01 32.94
N SER A 9 -7.56 -39.10 33.68
CA SER A 9 -6.53 -40.15 33.81
C SER A 9 -6.60 -41.25 32.77
N ASN A 10 -5.43 -41.86 32.55
CA ASN A 10 -5.19 -43.14 31.86
C ASN A 10 -5.84 -44.34 32.61
N PRO A 11 -6.07 -45.47 31.92
CA PRO A 11 -5.34 -46.67 32.33
C PRO A 11 -4.93 -47.68 31.21
N SER A 12 -3.70 -48.17 31.40
CA SER A 12 -3.17 -49.55 31.25
C SER A 12 -3.43 -50.41 29.99
N GLN A 13 -2.32 -50.63 29.27
CA GLN A 13 -1.76 -51.89 28.76
C GLN A 13 -2.58 -53.19 28.83
N LYS A 14 -2.68 -53.89 27.68
CA LYS A 14 -2.59 -55.36 27.60
C LYS A 14 -1.76 -55.82 26.40
N ASN A 15 -0.82 -56.71 26.69
CA ASN A 15 0.05 -57.45 25.78
C ASN A 15 -0.72 -58.33 24.79
N LYS A 16 -0.27 -58.38 23.52
CA LYS A 16 -0.34 -59.58 22.68
C LYS A 16 0.94 -59.73 21.85
N ARG A 17 1.67 -60.82 22.10
CA ARG A 17 2.69 -61.39 21.20
C ARG A 17 1.99 -62.12 20.06
N ILE A 18 2.39 -61.94 18.81
CA ILE A 18 2.40 -62.98 17.77
C ILE A 18 3.59 -62.71 16.84
N SER A 19 4.43 -63.73 16.65
CA SER A 19 5.54 -63.78 15.72
C SER A 19 5.17 -64.59 14.46
N PHE A 20 6.03 -64.46 13.45
CA PHE A 20 6.28 -65.34 12.31
C PHE A 20 5.58 -65.09 10.94
N ARG A 21 6.48 -64.83 9.96
CA ARG A 21 6.43 -65.07 8.50
C ARG A 21 5.59 -64.09 7.67
N PHE A 22 6.27 -63.24 6.91
CA PHE A 22 6.17 -63.16 5.44
C PHE A 22 7.32 -62.28 4.91
N LEU A 23 8.47 -62.92 4.66
CA LEU A 23 9.49 -62.42 3.74
C LEU A 23 9.10 -62.92 2.33
N SER A 24 9.51 -62.18 1.30
CA SER A 24 9.41 -62.51 -0.14
C SER A 24 8.23 -61.92 -0.90
N SER A 25 8.19 -60.58 -1.08
CA SER A 25 7.60 -59.90 -2.27
C SER A 25 7.95 -58.40 -2.33
N LEU A 26 9.20 -58.03 -2.01
CA LEU A 26 9.65 -56.63 -1.97
C LEU A 26 11.02 -56.48 -2.63
N LEU A 27 11.15 -56.93 -3.89
CA LEU A 27 12.39 -56.74 -4.67
C LEU A 27 12.18 -56.61 -6.19
N ALA A 28 10.97 -56.25 -6.65
CA ALA A 28 10.67 -56.08 -8.08
C ALA A 28 9.95 -54.77 -8.43
N CYS A 29 9.93 -53.77 -7.53
CA CYS A 29 9.39 -52.43 -7.79
C CYS A 29 10.40 -51.30 -7.56
N LEU A 30 11.69 -51.62 -7.37
CA LEU A 30 12.74 -50.65 -7.05
C LEU A 30 13.71 -50.36 -8.20
N LEU A 31 13.43 -50.86 -9.41
CA LEU A 31 14.29 -50.67 -10.60
C LEU A 31 13.59 -50.01 -11.80
N VAL A 32 12.36 -49.48 -11.62
CA VAL A 32 11.67 -48.65 -12.64
C VAL A 32 11.59 -47.17 -12.22
N SER A 33 11.96 -46.82 -10.99
CA SER A 33 11.92 -45.44 -10.48
C SER A 33 13.22 -44.65 -10.68
N LEU A 34 14.24 -45.21 -11.33
CA LEU A 34 15.56 -44.57 -11.53
C LEU A 34 15.80 -44.00 -12.95
N GLN A 35 14.82 -44.04 -13.85
CA GLN A 35 14.91 -43.42 -15.19
C GLN A 35 13.88 -42.32 -15.46
N ALA A 36 12.98 -42.01 -14.52
CA ALA A 36 12.03 -40.90 -14.65
C ALA A 36 12.57 -39.54 -14.14
N GLY A 37 13.79 -39.53 -13.57
CA GLY A 37 14.40 -38.33 -12.95
C GLY A 37 15.21 -37.42 -13.88
N SER A 38 15.32 -37.73 -15.18
CA SER A 38 16.24 -37.02 -16.11
C SER A 38 15.55 -36.31 -17.29
N LEU A 39 14.22 -36.20 -17.30
CA LEU A 39 13.47 -35.46 -18.35
C LEU A 39 12.85 -34.13 -17.89
N TYR A 40 13.15 -33.68 -16.67
CA TYR A 40 12.75 -32.36 -16.14
C TYR A 40 13.94 -31.49 -15.72
N ALA A 41 15.13 -31.74 -16.25
CA ALA A 41 16.12 -30.68 -16.39
C ALA A 41 15.80 -29.92 -17.68
N ALA A 42 14.68 -29.18 -17.67
CA ALA A 42 14.54 -28.10 -18.63
C ALA A 42 15.72 -27.16 -18.36
N GLN A 43 16.59 -26.99 -19.34
CA GLN A 43 17.45 -25.82 -19.40
C GLN A 43 16.52 -24.61 -19.39
N ASP A 44 16.29 -24.04 -18.21
CA ASP A 44 15.95 -22.63 -18.12
C ASP A 44 17.18 -21.91 -18.66
N ASP A 45 17.14 -21.55 -19.95
CA ASP A 45 18.00 -20.50 -20.46
C ASP A 45 17.68 -19.28 -19.58
N GLU A 46 18.56 -18.97 -18.62
CA GLU A 46 18.51 -17.74 -17.83
C GLU A 46 18.53 -16.58 -18.82
N LYS A 47 17.35 -16.08 -19.18
CA LYS A 47 17.19 -14.91 -20.03
C LYS A 47 17.73 -13.74 -19.24
N GLU A 48 18.90 -13.24 -19.64
CA GLU A 48 19.46 -12.02 -19.05
C GLU A 48 18.38 -10.92 -19.10
N PRO A 49 18.13 -10.22 -17.97
CA PRO A 49 17.13 -9.17 -17.93
C PRO A 49 17.46 -8.09 -18.96
N GLU A 50 16.46 -7.67 -19.73
CA GLU A 50 16.65 -6.66 -20.76
C GLU A 50 17.04 -5.32 -20.09
N PRO A 51 18.21 -4.74 -20.41
CA PRO A 51 18.70 -3.54 -19.76
C PRO A 51 17.75 -2.35 -20.01
N ASP A 52 17.75 -1.38 -19.10
CA ASP A 52 16.91 -0.19 -19.22
C ASP A 52 17.30 0.65 -20.45
N PRO A 53 16.44 0.76 -21.47
CA PRO A 53 16.78 1.49 -22.70
C PRO A 53 16.79 3.01 -22.52
N TYR A 54 16.35 3.54 -21.37
CA TYR A 54 16.24 4.99 -21.14
C TYR A 54 17.40 5.57 -20.36
N THR A 55 17.96 4.80 -19.44
CA THR A 55 19.19 5.16 -18.72
C THR A 55 20.42 4.50 -19.33
N GLU A 56 20.26 3.36 -20.02
CA GLU A 56 21.37 2.54 -20.51
C GLU A 56 22.38 2.22 -19.39
N GLU A 57 21.90 2.16 -18.13
CA GLU A 57 22.71 2.02 -16.91
C GLU A 57 23.76 3.14 -16.72
N ASP A 58 23.62 4.27 -17.42
CA ASP A 58 24.46 5.45 -17.21
C ASP A 58 24.19 6.06 -15.82
N PRO A 59 25.21 6.16 -14.95
CA PRO A 59 25.02 6.64 -13.58
C PRO A 59 24.45 8.07 -13.50
N ALA A 60 24.76 8.93 -14.47
CA ALA A 60 24.24 10.30 -14.47
C ALA A 60 22.77 10.35 -14.86
N LEU A 61 22.34 9.55 -15.84
CA LEU A 61 20.92 9.41 -16.21
C LEU A 61 20.12 8.72 -15.10
N MET A 62 20.66 7.68 -14.46
CA MET A 62 20.04 7.04 -13.29
C MET A 62 19.83 8.05 -12.17
N GLN A 63 20.88 8.78 -11.78
CA GLN A 63 20.78 9.82 -10.75
C GLN A 63 19.77 10.91 -11.12
N ALA A 64 19.77 11.38 -12.38
CA ALA A 64 18.82 12.38 -12.85
C ALA A 64 17.36 11.89 -12.86
N ALA A 65 17.14 10.58 -13.02
CA ALA A 65 15.83 9.95 -12.92
C ALA A 65 15.44 9.56 -11.49
N GLY A 66 16.31 9.81 -10.48
CA GLY A 66 16.07 9.41 -9.09
C GLY A 66 16.23 7.91 -8.84
N ILE A 67 16.95 7.22 -9.73
CA ILE A 67 17.22 5.79 -9.62
C ILE A 67 18.51 5.59 -8.83
N VAL A 68 18.42 4.84 -7.75
CA VAL A 68 19.54 4.45 -6.89
C VAL A 68 20.21 3.18 -7.42
N ALA A 69 19.43 2.18 -7.81
CA ALA A 69 19.93 0.91 -8.32
C ALA A 69 18.87 0.16 -9.15
N TYR A 70 19.33 -0.72 -10.04
CA TYR A 70 18.54 -1.83 -10.58
C TYR A 70 18.84 -3.11 -9.80
N ALA A 71 18.05 -4.17 -9.99
CA ALA A 71 18.35 -5.47 -9.38
C ALA A 71 19.78 -5.95 -9.71
N PRO A 72 20.42 -6.72 -8.81
CA PRO A 72 19.85 -7.27 -7.57
C PRO A 72 20.00 -6.37 -6.33
N PHE A 73 18.96 -6.31 -5.49
CA PHE A 73 18.99 -5.68 -4.17
C PHE A 73 18.04 -6.37 -3.17
N PRO A 74 18.15 -6.13 -1.85
CA PRO A 74 17.16 -6.60 -0.89
C PRO A 74 15.80 -5.96 -1.14
N PHE A 75 14.75 -6.75 -1.33
CA PHE A 75 13.39 -6.24 -1.52
C PHE A 75 12.67 -6.13 -0.17
N ILE A 76 12.47 -7.24 0.55
CA ILE A 76 11.89 -7.25 1.91
C ILE A 76 12.93 -7.76 2.89
N GLY A 77 13.41 -6.90 3.78
CA GLY A 77 14.43 -7.26 4.76
C GLY A 77 15.67 -7.80 4.08
N GLN A 78 15.98 -9.07 4.30
CA GLN A 78 17.14 -9.75 3.68
C GLN A 78 16.78 -10.55 2.42
N GLN A 79 15.50 -10.63 2.06
CA GLN A 79 15.06 -11.33 0.84
C GLN A 79 15.37 -10.48 -0.39
N LYS A 80 16.25 -10.96 -1.26
CA LYS A 80 16.68 -10.29 -2.48
C LYS A 80 15.70 -10.53 -3.64
N THR A 81 15.79 -9.69 -4.67
CA THR A 81 14.94 -9.74 -5.88
C THR A 81 14.95 -11.09 -6.58
N ASP A 82 16.10 -11.76 -6.68
CA ASP A 82 16.26 -13.11 -7.24
C ASP A 82 15.37 -14.16 -6.52
N LYS A 83 15.27 -14.07 -5.20
CA LYS A 83 14.40 -14.94 -4.41
C LYS A 83 12.93 -14.65 -4.68
N ILE A 84 12.57 -13.37 -4.87
CA ILE A 84 11.20 -12.99 -5.22
C ILE A 84 10.84 -13.54 -6.60
N GLU A 85 11.70 -13.37 -7.60
CA GLU A 85 11.54 -13.90 -8.95
C GLU A 85 11.37 -15.42 -8.94
N SER A 86 12.25 -16.15 -8.24
CA SER A 86 12.16 -17.60 -8.09
C SER A 86 10.79 -18.06 -7.54
N VAL A 87 10.22 -17.34 -6.57
CA VAL A 87 8.90 -17.65 -6.01
C VAL A 87 7.77 -17.31 -6.98
N LEU A 88 7.91 -16.22 -7.73
CA LEU A 88 6.95 -15.76 -8.71
C LEU A 88 7.04 -16.53 -10.04
N GLY A 89 8.08 -17.33 -10.25
CA GLY A 89 8.33 -18.09 -11.49
C GLY A 89 8.53 -17.16 -12.69
N ASN A 90 8.24 -17.68 -13.89
CA ASN A 90 8.45 -17.06 -15.21
C ASN A 90 7.68 -15.74 -15.45
N ILE A 91 7.92 -14.72 -14.63
CA ILE A 91 7.43 -13.36 -14.76
C ILE A 91 8.65 -12.49 -15.00
N ASP A 92 8.70 -11.84 -16.16
CA ASP A 92 9.73 -10.86 -16.50
C ASP A 92 9.52 -9.61 -15.61
N LEU A 93 10.27 -9.54 -14.49
CA LEU A 93 10.21 -8.44 -13.52
C LEU A 93 11.28 -7.41 -13.81
N LEU A 94 10.86 -6.15 -13.86
CA LEU A 94 11.74 -4.99 -13.85
C LEU A 94 11.87 -4.48 -12.41
N TRP A 95 13.10 -4.29 -11.95
CA TRP A 95 13.39 -3.88 -10.58
C TRP A 95 14.08 -2.53 -10.55
N VAL A 96 13.50 -1.60 -9.79
CA VAL A 96 14.02 -0.25 -9.61
C VAL A 96 14.03 0.09 -8.13
N GLU A 97 15.17 0.58 -7.65
CA GLU A 97 15.31 1.23 -6.35
C GLU A 97 15.41 2.74 -6.55
N THR A 98 14.63 3.48 -5.77
CA THR A 98 14.62 4.95 -5.66
C THR A 98 15.08 5.34 -4.26
N GLU A 99 15.05 6.62 -3.91
CA GLU A 99 15.44 7.07 -2.56
C GLU A 99 14.55 6.43 -1.47
N HIS A 100 13.23 6.40 -1.67
CA HIS A 100 12.28 5.96 -0.64
C HIS A 100 11.60 4.63 -0.95
N PHE A 101 11.68 4.14 -2.20
CA PHE A 101 10.98 2.93 -2.64
C PHE A 101 11.88 1.89 -3.30
N ARG A 102 11.49 0.63 -3.15
CA ARG A 102 11.94 -0.49 -4.00
C ARG A 102 10.73 -1.03 -4.75
N ILE A 103 10.86 -1.16 -6.07
CA ILE A 103 9.75 -1.39 -6.97
C ILE A 103 10.06 -2.61 -7.84
N GLY A 104 9.17 -3.60 -7.83
CA GLY A 104 9.11 -4.67 -8.82
C GLY A 104 7.91 -4.45 -9.74
N SER A 105 8.12 -4.53 -11.05
CA SER A 105 7.07 -4.31 -12.04
C SER A 105 7.12 -5.36 -13.14
N ALA A 106 6.01 -6.06 -13.33
CA ALA A 106 5.75 -6.91 -14.50
C ALA A 106 4.53 -6.38 -15.26
N LEU A 107 4.39 -5.06 -15.29
CA LEU A 107 3.29 -4.37 -15.92
C LEU A 107 3.41 -4.47 -17.44
N PRO A 108 2.35 -4.90 -18.16
CA PRO A 108 2.42 -5.01 -19.61
C PRO A 108 2.46 -3.62 -20.25
N LYS A 109 2.89 -3.56 -21.51
CA LYS A 109 2.73 -2.38 -22.34
C LYS A 109 1.27 -1.91 -22.36
N CYS A 110 1.03 -0.61 -22.19
CA CYS A 110 -0.32 -0.05 -22.17
C CYS A 110 -0.49 1.11 -23.15
N SER A 111 -1.75 1.47 -23.44
CA SER A 111 -2.06 2.68 -24.21
C SER A 111 -1.93 3.93 -23.32
N LEU A 112 -1.78 5.12 -23.92
CA LEU A 112 -1.74 6.41 -23.20
C LEU A 112 -3.07 6.79 -22.49
N GLY A 113 -4.05 5.88 -22.40
CA GLY A 113 -5.37 6.12 -21.84
C GLY A 113 -6.47 6.20 -22.90
N THR A 114 -7.71 6.03 -22.43
CA THR A 114 -8.91 5.91 -23.29
C THR A 114 -9.48 7.26 -23.72
N SER A 115 -9.38 8.29 -22.88
CA SER A 115 -9.88 9.64 -23.15
C SER A 115 -8.77 10.63 -23.53
N GLN A 116 -9.11 11.72 -24.22
CA GLN A 116 -8.14 12.75 -24.58
C GLN A 116 -7.55 13.46 -23.35
N LYS A 117 -8.32 13.58 -22.26
CA LYS A 117 -7.85 14.12 -20.98
C LYS A 117 -6.76 13.24 -20.38
N LYS A 118 -6.98 11.92 -20.31
CA LYS A 118 -6.01 10.93 -19.82
C LYS A 118 -4.74 10.93 -20.68
N LYS A 119 -4.89 10.89 -22.02
CA LYS A 119 -3.77 10.99 -22.97
C LYS A 119 -2.93 12.25 -22.80
N LYS A 120 -3.58 13.40 -22.52
CA LYS A 120 -2.87 14.66 -22.27
C LYS A 120 -2.10 14.61 -20.95
N ALA A 121 -2.69 14.06 -19.89
CA ALA A 121 -2.04 13.90 -18.59
C ALA A 121 -0.81 12.98 -18.68
N THR A 122 -0.95 11.78 -19.23
CA THR A 122 0.18 10.85 -19.41
C THR A 122 1.30 11.45 -20.27
N ARG A 123 0.96 12.20 -21.33
CA ARG A 123 1.98 12.90 -22.14
C ARG A 123 2.70 14.01 -21.38
N ALA A 124 2.02 14.68 -20.44
CA ALA A 124 2.65 15.70 -19.62
C ALA A 124 3.66 15.07 -18.65
N GLU A 125 3.31 13.94 -18.00
CA GLU A 125 4.23 13.19 -17.14
C GLU A 125 5.45 12.67 -17.93
N ILE A 126 5.21 12.09 -19.12
CA ILE A 126 6.30 11.65 -20.01
C ILE A 126 7.18 12.85 -20.42
N ALA A 127 6.58 14.01 -20.70
CA ALA A 127 7.34 15.21 -21.05
C ALA A 127 8.21 15.73 -19.89
N GLU A 128 7.77 15.54 -18.65
CA GLU A 128 8.55 15.86 -17.46
C GLU A 128 9.73 14.90 -17.32
N LEU A 129 9.47 13.60 -17.36
CA LEU A 129 10.51 12.56 -17.25
C LEU A 129 11.56 12.70 -18.36
N ARG A 130 11.15 13.11 -19.56
CA ARG A 130 12.05 13.39 -20.69
C ARG A 130 13.09 14.48 -20.44
N LYS A 131 12.86 15.38 -19.47
CA LYS A 131 13.84 16.43 -19.14
C LYS A 131 15.11 15.82 -18.55
N THR A 132 15.00 14.68 -17.88
CA THR A 132 16.11 13.95 -17.27
C THR A 132 16.48 12.69 -18.08
N LEU A 133 15.52 12.07 -18.76
CA LEU A 133 15.70 10.90 -19.63
C LEU A 133 15.43 11.26 -21.12
N PRO A 134 16.40 11.85 -21.84
CA PRO A 134 16.18 12.36 -23.19
C PRO A 134 15.85 11.28 -24.24
N ASN A 135 16.27 10.03 -23.97
CA ASN A 135 16.13 8.85 -24.84
C ASN A 135 14.69 8.32 -24.94
N ILE A 136 13.82 8.71 -24.01
CA ILE A 136 12.38 8.43 -24.13
C ILE A 136 11.88 8.97 -25.49
N PRO A 137 10.88 8.40 -26.17
CA PRO A 137 10.33 8.97 -27.40
C PRO A 137 9.52 10.26 -27.17
N LYS A 138 9.51 11.23 -28.10
CA LYS A 138 8.79 12.52 -27.92
C LYS A 138 7.28 12.37 -27.97
N LYS A 139 6.80 11.41 -28.75
CA LYS A 139 5.38 11.14 -28.99
C LYS A 139 5.17 9.63 -28.97
N PRO A 140 5.35 8.96 -27.82
CA PRO A 140 5.16 7.52 -27.74
C PRO A 140 3.71 7.20 -28.07
N LYS A 141 3.48 6.11 -28.79
CA LYS A 141 2.11 5.60 -29.06
C LYS A 141 1.56 4.79 -27.88
N PHE A 142 2.45 4.22 -27.09
CA PHE A 142 2.20 3.32 -25.98
C PHE A 142 3.22 3.59 -24.87
N VAL A 143 2.92 3.16 -23.65
CA VAL A 143 3.87 3.13 -22.55
C VAL A 143 4.35 1.68 -22.41
N ASP A 144 5.59 1.41 -22.77
CA ASP A 144 6.24 0.10 -22.58
C ASP A 144 6.58 -0.16 -21.10
N PRO A 145 6.92 -1.41 -20.71
CA PRO A 145 7.16 -1.78 -19.32
C PRO A 145 8.23 -0.93 -18.61
N TRP A 146 9.34 -0.62 -19.27
CA TRP A 146 10.39 0.24 -18.70
C TRP A 146 9.89 1.67 -18.48
N LEU A 147 9.17 2.24 -19.45
CA LEU A 147 8.60 3.58 -19.26
C LEU A 147 7.53 3.60 -18.17
N ARG A 148 6.77 2.51 -18.00
CA ARG A 148 5.82 2.38 -16.90
C ARG A 148 6.54 2.36 -15.55
N VAL A 149 7.60 1.57 -15.36
CA VAL A 149 8.29 1.52 -14.06
C VAL A 149 8.89 2.87 -13.68
N HIS A 150 9.46 3.63 -14.63
CA HIS A 150 9.93 5.00 -14.39
C HIS A 150 8.82 5.97 -14.02
N LEU A 151 7.67 5.91 -14.71
CA LEU A 151 6.52 6.75 -14.36
C LEU A 151 6.02 6.43 -12.96
N TYR A 152 5.92 5.14 -12.59
CA TYR A 152 5.51 4.76 -11.23
C TYR A 152 6.53 5.15 -10.17
N ALA A 153 7.83 5.01 -10.44
CA ALA A 153 8.90 5.49 -9.57
C ALA A 153 8.76 6.99 -9.29
N SER A 154 8.63 7.81 -10.35
CA SER A 154 8.44 9.26 -10.22
C SER A 154 7.16 9.62 -9.48
N ARG A 155 6.04 8.93 -9.74
CA ARG A 155 4.75 9.15 -9.05
C ARG A 155 4.83 8.81 -7.56
N LEU A 156 5.53 7.74 -7.20
CA LEU A 156 5.74 7.32 -5.81
C LEU A 156 6.58 8.34 -5.04
N GLU A 157 7.69 8.78 -5.62
CA GLU A 157 8.56 9.80 -5.02
C GLU A 157 7.85 11.16 -4.89
N ALA A 158 7.03 11.53 -5.88
CA ALA A 158 6.20 12.73 -5.78
C ALA A 158 5.15 12.63 -4.66
N LEU A 159 4.53 11.46 -4.46
CA LEU A 159 3.60 11.23 -3.36
C LEU A 159 4.28 11.27 -1.99
N TYR A 160 5.46 10.65 -1.87
CA TYR A 160 6.27 10.72 -0.66
C TYR A 160 6.63 12.17 -0.32
N THR A 161 7.15 12.90 -1.31
CA THR A 161 7.53 14.31 -1.17
C THR A 161 6.35 15.20 -0.76
N ASP A 162 5.18 15.07 -1.41
CA ASP A 162 4.00 15.88 -1.04
C ASP A 162 3.56 15.60 0.41
N ILE A 163 3.62 14.35 0.87
CA ILE A 163 3.30 14.03 2.27
C ILE A 163 4.36 14.60 3.22
N GLU A 164 5.64 14.41 2.92
CA GLU A 164 6.77 14.92 3.72
C GLU A 164 6.72 16.46 3.85
N ASP A 165 6.47 17.16 2.74
CA ASP A 165 6.32 18.60 2.69
C ASP A 165 5.14 19.08 3.56
N ARG A 166 4.00 18.38 3.50
CA ARG A 166 2.83 18.69 4.34
C ARG A 166 3.06 18.39 5.81
N LEU A 167 3.88 17.40 6.15
CA LEU A 167 4.31 17.18 7.52
C LEU A 167 5.17 18.35 8.01
N GLY A 168 5.82 19.09 7.10
CA GLY A 168 6.58 20.29 7.42
C GLY A 168 7.73 20.03 8.39
N VAL A 169 8.25 18.81 8.37
CA VAL A 169 9.31 18.38 9.29
C VAL A 169 10.67 18.90 8.79
N PRO A 170 11.55 19.40 9.68
CA PRO A 170 12.86 19.89 9.26
C PRO A 170 13.78 18.75 8.82
N ALA A 171 14.82 19.07 8.05
CA ALA A 171 15.89 18.12 7.73
C ALA A 171 16.47 17.49 9.02
N GLY A 172 16.66 16.18 9.01
CA GLY A 172 17.12 15.42 10.19
C GLY A 172 16.04 15.22 11.26
N TYR A 173 14.77 15.49 10.96
CA TYR A 173 13.67 15.14 11.86
C TYR A 173 13.60 13.63 12.09
N TRP A 174 13.68 12.84 11.02
CA TRP A 174 13.69 11.38 11.11
C TRP A 174 15.05 10.84 11.61
N PRO A 175 15.06 9.77 12.40
CA PRO A 175 16.30 9.08 12.76
C PRO A 175 16.92 8.43 11.52
N THR A 176 18.24 8.26 11.49
CA THR A 176 18.91 7.54 10.39
C THR A 176 19.09 6.05 10.69
N ALA A 177 18.89 5.63 11.96
CA ALA A 177 19.00 4.25 12.40
C ALA A 177 18.13 3.97 13.64
N PRO A 178 17.83 2.69 13.94
CA PRO A 178 17.04 2.30 15.10
C PRO A 178 17.64 2.79 16.43
N GLY A 179 16.78 3.15 17.37
CA GLY A 179 17.18 3.61 18.70
C GLY A 179 17.72 5.05 18.78
N GLN A 180 17.83 5.77 17.66
CA GLN A 180 18.14 7.20 17.68
C GLN A 180 16.91 8.03 18.05
N THR A 181 17.11 9.08 18.85
CA THR A 181 16.06 10.04 19.24
C THR A 181 16.46 11.47 18.87
N PRO A 182 16.36 11.86 17.59
CA PRO A 182 16.64 13.24 17.17
C PRO A 182 15.82 14.24 17.99
N GLY A 183 16.49 15.20 18.63
CA GLY A 183 15.84 16.17 19.52
C GLY A 183 15.34 15.60 20.86
N GLY A 184 15.76 14.38 21.24
CA GLY A 184 15.38 13.74 22.51
C GLY A 184 14.01 13.06 22.50
N GLU A 185 13.30 13.08 21.37
CA GLU A 185 11.97 12.49 21.22
C GLU A 185 11.99 11.27 20.30
N TYR A 186 11.03 10.36 20.50
CA TYR A 186 10.85 9.23 19.60
C TYR A 186 10.24 9.69 18.28
N ARG A 187 10.97 9.47 17.18
CA ARG A 187 10.56 9.86 15.82
C ARG A 187 10.54 8.69 14.83
N GLY A 188 10.59 7.45 15.32
CA GLY A 188 10.63 6.23 14.51
C GLY A 188 11.96 5.50 14.65
N GLU A 189 12.30 4.69 13.65
CA GLU A 189 13.46 3.80 13.67
C GLU A 189 14.34 3.91 12.41
N GLY A 190 14.00 4.75 11.45
CA GLY A 190 14.84 5.01 10.28
C GLY A 190 14.38 6.19 9.43
N ALA A 191 15.11 6.42 8.33
CA ALA A 191 15.05 7.66 7.56
C ALA A 191 13.76 7.81 6.74
N TYR A 192 13.01 6.73 6.55
CA TYR A 192 11.89 6.69 5.61
C TYR A 192 10.57 7.01 6.35
N MET A 193 10.34 8.28 6.69
CA MET A 193 9.22 8.72 7.56
C MET A 193 9.20 8.02 8.93
N GLY A 194 10.38 7.64 9.44
CA GLY A 194 10.49 6.85 10.67
C GLY A 194 10.43 5.34 10.48
N MET A 195 10.25 4.82 9.25
CA MET A 195 10.42 3.39 8.96
C MET A 195 11.90 3.02 8.85
N LYS A 196 12.24 1.77 9.22
CA LYS A 196 13.63 1.26 9.18
C LYS A 196 14.12 1.05 7.76
N ASP A 197 13.22 0.65 6.88
CA ASP A 197 13.53 0.26 5.52
C ASP A 197 12.61 0.99 4.53
N LYS A 198 13.02 1.03 3.26
CA LYS A 198 12.27 1.64 2.17
C LYS A 198 10.91 0.99 2.02
N PHE A 199 9.95 1.70 1.43
CA PHE A 199 8.64 1.15 1.08
C PHE A 199 8.77 0.21 -0.12
N THR A 200 8.06 -0.91 -0.13
CA THR A 200 8.17 -1.91 -1.20
C THR A 200 6.90 -2.02 -2.01
N ILE A 201 7.03 -1.96 -3.33
CA ILE A 201 5.92 -1.92 -4.28
C ILE A 201 6.07 -3.03 -5.30
N LEU A 202 5.01 -3.82 -5.51
CA LEU A 202 4.99 -4.89 -6.52
C LEU A 202 3.76 -4.74 -7.43
N LEU A 203 3.98 -4.38 -8.69
CA LEU A 203 2.91 -4.16 -9.67
C LEU A 203 2.99 -5.21 -10.76
N LEU A 204 2.02 -6.12 -10.83
CA LEU A 204 2.06 -7.25 -11.76
C LEU A 204 0.95 -7.17 -12.81
N GLU A 205 1.04 -7.98 -13.85
CA GLU A 205 -0.12 -8.18 -14.72
C GLU A 205 -1.20 -9.02 -14.02
N LYS A 206 -0.80 -10.15 -13.41
CA LYS A 206 -1.68 -11.20 -12.91
C LYS A 206 -1.81 -11.20 -11.39
N LYS A 207 -3.04 -11.29 -10.87
CA LYS A 207 -3.32 -11.38 -9.41
C LYS A 207 -2.68 -12.62 -8.76
N SER A 208 -2.49 -13.69 -9.52
CA SER A 208 -1.85 -14.92 -9.05
C SER A 208 -0.39 -14.72 -8.63
N GLY A 209 0.30 -13.73 -9.18
CA GLY A 209 1.63 -13.35 -8.72
C GLY A 209 1.58 -12.75 -7.32
N ILE A 210 0.65 -11.82 -7.06
CA ILE A 210 0.46 -11.22 -5.74
C ILE A 210 0.05 -12.28 -4.70
N SER A 211 -0.84 -13.20 -5.07
CA SER A 211 -1.22 -14.32 -4.20
C SER A 211 -0.05 -15.24 -3.84
N ARG A 212 0.82 -15.58 -4.81
CA ARG A 212 2.02 -16.38 -4.53
C ARG A 212 2.98 -15.64 -3.61
N PHE A 213 3.17 -14.35 -3.84
CA PHE A 213 3.98 -13.50 -2.98
C PHE A 213 3.44 -13.47 -1.54
N SER A 214 2.15 -13.18 -1.35
CA SER A 214 1.53 -13.04 -0.03
C SER A 214 1.61 -14.34 0.78
N SER A 215 1.39 -15.48 0.13
CA SER A 215 1.51 -16.78 0.79
C SER A 215 2.96 -17.15 1.12
N ALA A 216 3.91 -16.88 0.23
CA ALA A 216 5.30 -17.27 0.43
C ALA A 216 6.03 -16.40 1.47
N PHE A 217 5.79 -15.08 1.47
CA PHE A 217 6.57 -14.15 2.29
C PHE A 217 5.83 -13.66 3.54
N ALA A 218 4.50 -13.57 3.50
CA ALA A 218 3.71 -13.09 4.64
C ALA A 218 2.91 -14.20 5.34
N GLY A 219 2.93 -15.44 4.82
CA GLY A 219 2.14 -16.55 5.35
C GLY A 219 0.63 -16.26 5.36
N GLN A 220 0.18 -15.38 4.47
CA GLN A 220 -1.22 -14.97 4.38
C GLN A 220 -1.95 -15.73 3.28
N GLU A 221 -3.26 -15.88 3.45
CA GLU A 221 -4.14 -16.38 2.39
C GLU A 221 -4.01 -15.51 1.12
N PRO A 222 -4.14 -16.11 -0.08
CA PRO A 222 -4.17 -15.40 -1.34
C PRO A 222 -5.10 -14.18 -1.34
N GLN A 223 -4.53 -12.98 -1.43
CA GLN A 223 -5.28 -11.73 -1.53
C GLN A 223 -4.64 -10.77 -2.53
N SER A 224 -5.46 -9.95 -3.17
CA SER A 224 -5.07 -8.97 -4.20
C SER A 224 -6.15 -7.88 -4.25
N PRO A 225 -5.83 -6.59 -4.01
CA PRO A 225 -4.50 -6.08 -3.69
C PRO A 225 -4.04 -6.58 -2.31
N PHE A 226 -2.73 -6.55 -2.08
CA PHE A 226 -2.13 -6.95 -0.81
C PHE A 226 -1.36 -5.78 -0.20
N VAL A 227 -1.73 -5.42 1.02
CA VAL A 227 -1.03 -4.43 1.84
C VAL A 227 -0.55 -5.13 3.10
N TRP A 228 0.73 -4.98 3.44
CA TRP A 228 1.32 -5.68 4.57
C TRP A 228 2.43 -4.89 5.24
N CYS A 229 2.60 -5.10 6.55
CA CYS A 229 3.76 -4.60 7.28
C CYS A 229 4.64 -5.79 7.68
N PHE A 230 5.86 -5.81 7.16
CA PHE A 230 6.91 -6.72 7.60
C PHE A 230 7.56 -6.13 8.85
N GLY A 231 6.88 -6.32 9.99
CA GLY A 231 7.17 -5.59 11.23
C GLY A 231 8.56 -5.82 11.82
N LEU A 232 9.15 -7.00 11.62
CA LEU A 232 10.52 -7.28 12.08
C LEU A 232 11.55 -6.48 11.27
N GLU A 233 11.35 -6.43 9.95
CA GLU A 233 12.17 -5.74 8.98
C GLU A 233 11.93 -4.22 9.01
N GLY A 234 10.74 -3.79 9.45
CA GLY A 234 10.34 -2.39 9.41
C GLY A 234 10.09 -1.89 7.99
N ASN A 235 9.44 -2.73 7.17
CA ASN A 235 9.11 -2.45 5.78
C ASN A 235 7.58 -2.47 5.58
N MET A 236 7.05 -1.48 4.87
CA MET A 236 5.65 -1.43 4.43
C MET A 236 5.55 -1.82 2.97
N PHE A 237 4.71 -2.81 2.68
CA PHE A 237 4.53 -3.41 1.36
C PHE A 237 3.17 -3.09 0.76
N PHE A 238 3.15 -2.83 -0.56
CA PHE A 238 1.94 -2.82 -1.38
C PHE A 238 2.16 -3.63 -2.66
N GLY A 239 1.24 -4.56 -2.92
CA GLY A 239 1.20 -5.36 -4.14
C GLY A 239 -0.18 -5.29 -4.80
N SER A 240 -0.22 -5.13 -6.12
CA SER A 240 -1.46 -5.17 -6.89
C SER A 240 -1.20 -5.67 -8.31
N ALA A 241 -2.27 -5.95 -9.05
CA ALA A 241 -2.19 -6.42 -10.43
C ALA A 241 -3.19 -5.73 -11.37
N CYS A 242 -2.82 -5.62 -12.65
CA CYS A 242 -3.71 -5.09 -13.71
C CYS A 242 -5.04 -5.86 -13.83
N GLU A 243 -5.02 -7.18 -13.59
CA GLU A 243 -6.23 -8.03 -13.64
C GLU A 243 -7.23 -7.80 -12.50
N GLU A 244 -6.85 -7.07 -11.45
CA GLU A 244 -7.78 -6.71 -10.39
C GLU A 244 -8.92 -5.83 -10.88
N ALA A 245 -9.98 -5.75 -10.05
CA ALA A 245 -11.19 -4.98 -10.34
C ALA A 245 -11.71 -5.24 -11.75
N GLU A 246 -11.83 -6.51 -12.15
CA GLU A 246 -12.31 -6.92 -13.48
C GLU A 246 -11.49 -6.32 -14.64
N LYS A 247 -10.16 -6.29 -14.49
CA LYS A 247 -9.22 -5.74 -15.49
C LYS A 247 -9.31 -4.23 -15.67
N THR A 248 -9.94 -3.51 -14.74
CA THR A 248 -10.02 -2.04 -14.76
C THR A 248 -8.63 -1.40 -14.74
N TYR A 249 -7.66 -2.03 -14.08
CA TYR A 249 -6.30 -1.50 -13.91
C TYR A 249 -5.36 -1.76 -15.09
N TYR A 250 -5.88 -2.23 -16.24
CA TYR A 250 -5.19 -2.05 -17.52
C TYR A 250 -5.25 -0.59 -18.02
N ASP A 251 -6.15 0.24 -17.47
CA ASP A 251 -6.06 1.70 -17.60
C ASP A 251 -5.04 2.23 -16.58
N ASP A 252 -3.89 2.70 -17.08
CA ASP A 252 -2.77 3.17 -16.26
C ASP A 252 -3.15 4.34 -15.33
N THR A 253 -4.13 5.17 -15.72
CA THR A 253 -4.61 6.26 -14.85
C THR A 253 -5.37 5.70 -13.65
N LEU A 254 -6.15 4.64 -13.86
CA LEU A 254 -6.89 3.98 -12.77
C LEU A 254 -5.95 3.18 -11.88
N LEU A 255 -4.95 2.49 -12.44
CA LEU A 255 -3.91 1.83 -11.64
C LEU A 255 -3.07 2.85 -10.86
N HIS A 256 -2.74 4.02 -11.43
CA HIS A 256 -2.08 5.09 -10.69
C HIS A 256 -2.94 5.53 -9.50
N ALA A 257 -4.21 5.86 -9.69
CA ALA A 257 -5.08 6.24 -8.58
C ALA A 257 -5.23 5.12 -7.51
N HIS A 258 -5.28 3.85 -7.93
CA HIS A 258 -5.28 2.69 -7.05
C HIS A 258 -3.99 2.57 -6.23
N MET A 259 -2.84 2.71 -6.87
CA MET A 259 -1.53 2.74 -6.21
C MET A 259 -1.47 3.90 -5.22
N THR A 260 -1.86 5.12 -5.64
CA THR A 260 -1.87 6.30 -4.78
C THR A 260 -2.71 6.07 -3.53
N PHE A 261 -3.89 5.47 -3.67
CA PHE A 261 -4.74 5.12 -2.53
C PHE A 261 -4.01 4.23 -1.52
N HIS A 262 -3.48 3.09 -1.96
CA HIS A 262 -2.86 2.13 -1.06
C HIS A 262 -1.50 2.57 -0.52
N VAL A 263 -0.70 3.26 -1.33
CA VAL A 263 0.61 3.76 -0.90
C VAL A 263 0.45 4.93 0.07
N THR A 264 -0.53 5.83 -0.13
CA THR A 264 -0.86 6.86 0.87
C THR A 264 -1.12 6.21 2.23
N ARG A 265 -1.91 5.13 2.24
CA ARG A 265 -2.20 4.37 3.47
C ARG A 265 -0.93 3.79 4.11
N ASN A 266 0.00 3.27 3.31
CA ASN A 266 1.27 2.76 3.82
C ASN A 266 2.15 3.87 4.39
N LEU A 267 2.29 5.00 3.69
CA LEU A 267 3.11 6.13 4.12
C LEU A 267 2.61 6.67 5.46
N ILE A 268 1.32 6.98 5.57
CA ILE A 268 0.76 7.59 6.79
C ILE A 268 0.71 6.63 7.97
N ALA A 269 0.55 5.32 7.71
CA ALA A 269 0.64 4.32 8.75
C ALA A 269 2.10 4.08 9.18
N GLY A 270 3.03 4.15 8.22
CA GLY A 270 4.47 4.00 8.45
C GLY A 270 5.11 5.13 9.25
N ILE A 271 4.47 6.30 9.33
CA ILE A 271 4.97 7.43 10.13
C ILE A 271 5.30 6.95 11.55
N LYS A 272 6.55 7.17 11.98
CA LYS A 272 7.08 6.73 13.28
C LYS A 272 7.02 5.20 13.51
N HIS A 273 7.33 4.43 12.48
CA HIS A 273 7.57 2.97 12.52
C HIS A 273 6.32 2.08 12.70
N PHE A 274 5.14 2.51 12.25
CA PHE A 274 3.90 1.70 12.30
C PHE A 274 3.66 1.00 13.65
N ALA A 275 3.63 1.77 14.74
CA ALA A 275 3.40 1.20 16.08
C ALA A 275 1.96 0.67 16.27
N PHE A 276 1.00 1.28 15.58
CA PHE A 276 -0.42 0.92 15.59
C PHE A 276 -1.11 1.54 14.35
N ASN A 277 -2.33 1.10 14.05
CA ASN A 277 -3.08 1.63 12.92
C ASN A 277 -3.50 3.09 13.16
N PRO A 278 -3.33 3.99 12.17
CA PRO A 278 -3.87 5.34 12.26
C PRO A 278 -5.40 5.30 12.35
N PRO A 279 -6.05 6.39 12.80
CA PRO A 279 -7.51 6.44 12.88
C PRO A 279 -8.17 6.11 11.55
N PHE A 280 -9.11 5.16 11.56
CA PHE A 280 -9.63 4.57 10.31
C PHE A 280 -10.27 5.63 9.37
N TRP A 281 -11.06 6.56 9.92
CA TRP A 281 -11.75 7.58 9.13
C TRP A 281 -10.76 8.50 8.41
N TRP A 282 -9.65 8.79 9.09
CA TRP A 282 -8.58 9.60 8.57
C TRP A 282 -7.76 8.82 7.55
N HIS A 283 -7.42 7.56 7.86
CA HIS A 283 -6.67 6.65 6.99
C HIS A 283 -7.36 6.47 5.63
N GLU A 284 -8.66 6.15 5.64
CA GLU A 284 -9.45 5.95 4.42
C GLU A 284 -9.71 7.29 3.71
N GLY A 285 -10.11 8.32 4.46
CA GLY A 285 -10.46 9.62 3.92
C GLY A 285 -9.29 10.30 3.20
N LEU A 286 -8.09 10.25 3.78
CA LEU A 286 -6.89 10.83 3.19
C LEU A 286 -6.41 10.05 1.97
N ALA A 287 -6.49 8.72 2.01
CA ALA A 287 -6.18 7.89 0.84
C ALA A 287 -7.08 8.23 -0.35
N HIS A 288 -8.38 8.43 -0.10
CA HIS A 288 -9.30 8.92 -1.12
C HIS A 288 -8.99 10.34 -1.58
N TRP A 289 -8.60 11.22 -0.66
CA TRP A 289 -8.26 12.60 -0.99
C TRP A 289 -7.13 12.66 -2.02
N TYR A 290 -6.06 11.89 -1.82
CA TYR A 290 -4.97 11.78 -2.79
C TYR A 290 -5.39 11.08 -4.09
N ALA A 291 -6.02 9.90 -4.00
CA ALA A 291 -6.37 9.11 -5.18
C ALA A 291 -7.35 9.85 -6.12
N ARG A 292 -8.31 10.59 -5.57
CA ARG A 292 -9.30 11.35 -6.35
C ARG A 292 -8.71 12.59 -7.03
N ARG A 293 -7.55 13.07 -6.59
CA ARG A 293 -6.79 14.13 -7.28
C ARG A 293 -6.06 13.59 -8.51
N VAL A 294 -5.65 12.32 -8.49
CA VAL A 294 -5.16 11.60 -9.69
C VAL A 294 -6.32 11.37 -10.65
N ASN A 295 -7.40 10.75 -10.16
CA ASN A 295 -8.60 10.54 -10.94
C ASN A 295 -9.86 10.60 -10.04
N PRO A 296 -10.74 11.60 -10.21
CA PRO A 296 -11.96 11.73 -9.40
C PRO A 296 -12.95 10.59 -9.64
N ASP A 297 -12.77 9.80 -10.69
CA ASP A 297 -13.58 8.63 -10.99
C ASP A 297 -13.05 7.34 -10.33
N SER A 298 -11.96 7.42 -9.56
CA SER A 298 -11.39 6.25 -8.90
C SER A 298 -12.02 6.02 -7.52
N ASN A 299 -12.69 4.88 -7.41
CA ASN A 299 -13.27 4.37 -6.16
C ASN A 299 -12.49 3.13 -5.72
N ASN A 300 -11.60 3.33 -4.74
CA ASN A 300 -10.85 2.26 -4.07
C ASN A 300 -11.45 2.02 -2.69
N PHE A 301 -11.35 0.82 -2.15
CA PHE A 301 -11.85 0.57 -0.81
C PHE A 301 -10.98 -0.44 -0.09
N SER A 302 -10.74 -0.21 1.20
CA SER A 302 -10.01 -1.16 2.04
C SER A 302 -10.88 -2.34 2.47
N LYS A 303 -12.14 -2.07 2.86
CA LYS A 303 -13.22 -3.05 3.10
C LYS A 303 -14.57 -2.34 2.92
N VAL A 304 -15.49 -2.90 2.14
CA VAL A 304 -16.90 -2.45 2.08
C VAL A 304 -17.80 -3.63 2.35
N ASN A 305 -18.61 -3.54 3.41
CA ASN A 305 -19.71 -4.46 3.62
C ASN A 305 -20.90 -3.99 2.79
N ASN A 306 -20.91 -4.30 1.50
CA ASN A 306 -22.12 -4.31 0.68
C ASN A 306 -21.90 -5.27 -0.47
N GLY A 307 -22.78 -6.28 -0.58
CA GLY A 307 -22.80 -7.25 -1.67
C GLY A 307 -23.35 -6.70 -2.99
N ASP A 308 -23.29 -5.39 -3.22
CA ASP A 308 -23.83 -4.76 -4.43
C ASP A 308 -22.74 -4.52 -5.48
N VAL A 309 -23.11 -4.89 -6.70
CA VAL A 309 -22.34 -4.73 -7.93
C VAL A 309 -22.34 -3.25 -8.31
N ASP A 310 -21.16 -2.72 -8.64
CA ASP A 310 -20.89 -1.38 -9.21
C ASP A 310 -20.90 -0.12 -8.33
N LEU A 311 -20.48 -0.21 -7.06
CA LEU A 311 -20.01 0.98 -6.32
C LEU A 311 -18.80 1.69 -6.97
N ARG A 312 -18.13 1.04 -7.94
CA ARG A 312 -16.99 1.61 -8.67
C ARG A 312 -17.41 2.72 -9.64
N ASP A 313 -18.61 2.64 -10.21
CA ASP A 313 -19.15 3.62 -11.15
C ASP A 313 -19.75 4.84 -10.46
N GLU A 314 -19.85 4.81 -9.13
CA GLU A 314 -20.44 5.87 -8.34
C GLU A 314 -19.44 6.99 -8.06
N THR A 315 -19.10 7.78 -9.07
CA THR A 315 -17.98 8.75 -9.02
C THR A 315 -18.37 10.16 -8.56
N ASN A 316 -19.67 10.48 -8.57
CA ASN A 316 -20.24 11.80 -8.22
C ASN A 316 -20.37 12.04 -6.70
N TRP A 317 -19.27 11.86 -5.97
CA TRP A 317 -19.25 11.94 -4.50
C TRP A 317 -19.66 13.31 -3.97
N GLU A 318 -19.20 14.40 -4.59
CA GLU A 318 -19.51 15.77 -4.14
C GLU A 318 -21.02 16.06 -4.07
N PRO A 319 -21.81 15.89 -5.17
CA PRO A 319 -23.27 16.03 -5.11
C PRO A 319 -23.93 15.14 -4.06
N LYS A 320 -23.48 13.89 -3.92
CA LYS A 320 -24.04 12.93 -2.95
C LYS A 320 -23.79 13.35 -1.51
N VAL A 321 -22.56 13.80 -1.20
CA VAL A 321 -22.21 14.32 0.12
C VAL A 321 -23.01 15.57 0.42
N ARG A 322 -23.07 16.50 -0.53
CA ARG A 322 -23.86 17.71 -0.39
C ARG A 322 -25.32 17.41 -0.08
N ALA A 323 -25.94 16.47 -0.80
CA ALA A 323 -27.32 16.08 -0.57
C ALA A 323 -27.52 15.53 0.85
N ARG A 324 -26.62 14.66 1.32
CA ARG A 324 -26.64 14.11 2.69
C ARG A 324 -26.51 15.19 3.76
N VAL A 325 -25.59 16.12 3.57
CA VAL A 325 -25.43 17.27 4.48
C VAL A 325 -26.69 18.13 4.53
N LYS A 326 -27.29 18.43 3.37
CA LYS A 326 -28.56 19.17 3.29
C LYS A 326 -29.68 18.50 4.08
N HIS A 327 -29.75 17.17 4.05
CA HIS A 327 -30.76 16.37 4.76
C HIS A 327 -30.35 15.98 6.19
N LYS A 328 -29.21 16.46 6.69
CA LYS A 328 -28.65 16.10 8.00
C LYS A 328 -28.52 14.58 8.20
N TYR A 329 -28.17 13.87 7.13
CA TYR A 329 -28.03 12.42 7.12
C TYR A 329 -26.57 12.01 6.97
N PHE A 330 -25.84 12.12 8.06
CA PHE A 330 -24.41 11.78 8.17
C PHE A 330 -24.08 11.43 9.63
N PRO A 331 -23.12 10.53 9.88
CA PRO A 331 -22.61 10.32 11.24
C PRO A 331 -21.88 11.59 11.70
N THR A 332 -21.98 11.93 12.97
CA THR A 332 -21.21 13.00 13.62
C THR A 332 -19.73 12.68 13.66
N ALA A 333 -18.88 13.70 13.84
CA ALA A 333 -17.45 13.51 14.03
C ALA A 333 -17.14 12.61 15.25
N GLU A 334 -17.92 12.74 16.31
CA GLU A 334 -17.77 11.92 17.52
C GLU A 334 -18.13 10.44 17.25
N GLU A 335 -19.21 10.17 16.53
CA GLU A 335 -19.56 8.80 16.11
C GLU A 335 -18.50 8.17 15.21
N LEU A 336 -17.91 8.96 14.29
CA LEU A 336 -16.82 8.49 13.45
C LEU A 336 -15.55 8.21 14.27
N ILE A 337 -15.13 9.12 15.15
CA ILE A 337 -13.91 8.94 15.95
C ILE A 337 -14.03 7.74 16.90
N ASN A 338 -15.22 7.50 17.45
CA ASN A 338 -15.46 6.41 18.39
C ASN A 338 -15.67 5.03 17.74
N ARG A 339 -15.60 4.91 16.40
CA ARG A 339 -15.74 3.61 15.74
C ARG A 339 -14.42 2.85 15.75
N GLU A 340 -14.48 1.58 16.18
CA GLU A 340 -13.28 0.76 16.45
C GLU A 340 -12.69 0.09 15.22
N ASP A 341 -13.55 -0.36 14.29
CA ASP A 341 -13.12 -1.17 13.18
C ASP A 341 -13.88 -0.88 11.87
N TRP A 342 -13.60 -1.69 10.86
CA TRP A 342 -14.19 -1.61 9.54
C TRP A 342 -15.58 -2.26 9.44
N THR A 343 -16.10 -2.81 10.54
CA THR A 343 -17.32 -3.60 10.51
C THR A 343 -18.52 -2.70 10.25
N GLY A 344 -19.25 -3.01 9.17
CA GLY A 344 -20.47 -2.28 8.81
C GLY A 344 -20.26 -0.90 8.19
N ILE A 345 -19.03 -0.55 7.78
CA ILE A 345 -18.79 0.69 7.04
C ILE A 345 -19.48 0.61 5.67
N THR A 346 -20.36 1.59 5.43
CA THR A 346 -21.07 1.73 4.16
C THR A 346 -20.30 2.63 3.20
N PHE A 347 -20.54 2.47 1.91
CA PHE A 347 -20.03 3.38 0.86
C PHE A 347 -20.32 4.86 1.17
N SER A 348 -21.47 5.14 1.76
CA SER A 348 -21.87 6.50 2.11
C SER A 348 -20.98 7.10 3.18
N GLU A 349 -20.59 6.30 4.16
CA GLU A 349 -19.68 6.74 5.22
C GLU A 349 -18.27 6.95 4.67
N THR A 350 -17.80 6.10 3.74
CA THR A 350 -16.53 6.33 3.04
C THR A 350 -16.50 7.70 2.33
N MET A 351 -17.57 8.06 1.61
CA MET A 351 -17.70 9.40 1.01
C MET A 351 -17.65 10.51 2.07
N MET A 352 -18.24 10.28 3.24
CA MET A 352 -18.25 11.27 4.32
C MET A 352 -16.85 11.44 4.95
N MET A 353 -16.09 10.35 5.09
CA MET A 353 -14.71 10.37 5.58
C MET A 353 -13.81 11.17 4.63
N TRP A 354 -13.90 10.88 3.33
CA TRP A 354 -13.18 11.64 2.30
C TRP A 354 -13.53 13.13 2.37
N SER A 355 -14.81 13.48 2.40
CA SER A 355 -15.21 14.88 2.40
C SER A 355 -14.80 15.64 3.66
N ARG A 356 -14.75 14.96 4.81
CA ARG A 356 -14.26 15.52 6.06
C ARG A 356 -12.78 15.82 5.99
N VAL A 357 -11.98 14.88 5.47
CA VAL A 357 -10.56 15.11 5.23
C VAL A 357 -10.35 16.23 4.22
N ASP A 358 -11.12 16.27 3.13
CA ASP A 358 -11.06 17.34 2.13
C ASP A 358 -11.28 18.74 2.73
N TYR A 359 -12.25 18.86 3.64
CA TYR A 359 -12.42 20.09 4.41
C TYR A 359 -11.21 20.41 5.29
N LEU A 360 -10.68 19.46 6.06
CA LEU A 360 -9.51 19.69 6.92
C LEU A 360 -8.26 20.07 6.11
N MET A 361 -8.04 19.43 4.97
CA MET A 361 -6.97 19.78 4.03
C MET A 361 -7.16 21.20 3.45
N SER A 362 -8.40 21.67 3.34
CA SER A 362 -8.68 23.06 2.90
C SER A 362 -8.35 24.13 3.96
N LEU A 363 -8.10 23.73 5.21
CA LEU A 363 -7.75 24.65 6.31
C LEU A 363 -6.24 24.91 6.41
N GLY A 364 -5.41 24.18 5.66
CA GLY A 364 -3.96 24.37 5.60
C GLY A 364 -3.14 23.23 6.23
N ASP A 365 -1.85 23.21 5.91
CA ASP A 365 -0.95 22.09 6.23
C ASP A 365 -0.46 22.08 7.68
N GLU A 366 -0.50 23.20 8.40
CA GLU A 366 -0.11 23.25 9.83
C GLU A 366 -0.97 22.31 10.70
N GLY A 367 -2.28 22.29 10.44
CA GLY A 367 -3.18 21.37 11.13
C GLY A 367 -2.95 19.93 10.71
N PHE A 368 -2.67 19.67 9.42
CA PHE A 368 -2.31 18.34 8.95
C PHE A 368 -1.07 17.80 9.67
N SER A 369 0.01 18.59 9.71
CA SER A 369 1.26 18.23 10.40
C SER A 369 1.01 17.91 11.87
N THR A 370 0.33 18.82 12.58
CA THR A 370 0.02 18.66 14.01
C THR A 370 -0.78 17.40 14.28
N PHE A 371 -1.85 17.16 13.51
CA PHE A 371 -2.70 15.99 13.67
C PHE A 371 -1.95 14.71 13.34
N MET A 372 -1.26 14.66 12.18
CA MET A 372 -0.54 13.46 11.72
C MET A 372 0.57 13.04 12.66
N LEU A 373 1.46 13.97 13.03
CA LEU A 373 2.57 13.66 13.92
C LEU A 373 2.07 13.29 15.32
N GLY A 374 0.92 13.83 15.74
CA GLY A 374 0.24 13.51 16.99
C GLY A 374 -0.37 12.11 16.98
N VAL A 375 -1.22 11.77 16.01
CA VAL A 375 -1.90 10.46 15.96
C VAL A 375 -0.95 9.30 15.71
N SER A 376 0.20 9.56 15.08
CA SER A 376 1.27 8.55 14.90
C SER A 376 2.25 8.48 16.07
N SER A 377 2.12 9.34 17.10
CA SER A 377 2.97 9.27 18.28
C SER A 377 2.56 8.13 19.21
N ARG A 378 3.54 7.55 19.91
CA ARG A 378 3.30 6.54 20.93
C ARG A 378 2.51 7.14 22.10
N VAL A 379 1.19 6.94 22.10
CA VAL A 379 0.33 7.29 23.24
C VAL A 379 0.49 6.20 24.30
N GLY A 380 1.22 6.48 25.38
CA GLY A 380 1.36 5.55 26.52
C GLY A 380 2.51 4.55 26.47
N GLY A 381 3.52 4.75 25.61
CA GLY A 381 4.75 3.95 25.58
C GLY A 381 4.79 2.91 24.44
N ALA A 382 5.42 1.75 24.67
CA ALA A 382 5.66 0.73 23.64
C ALA A 382 4.45 -0.17 23.31
N ILE A 383 3.36 -0.06 24.08
CA ILE A 383 2.15 -0.85 23.89
C ILE A 383 1.16 -0.04 23.05
N ALA A 384 0.52 -0.67 22.07
CA ALA A 384 -0.53 -0.03 21.28
C ALA A 384 -1.64 0.50 22.21
N PRO A 385 -2.02 1.77 22.09
CA PRO A 385 -3.08 2.34 22.91
C PRO A 385 -4.42 1.65 22.64
N SER A 386 -5.29 1.57 23.66
CA SER A 386 -6.66 1.12 23.43
C SER A 386 -7.40 2.11 22.53
N HIS A 387 -8.44 1.63 21.85
CA HIS A 387 -9.25 2.48 20.99
C HIS A 387 -9.81 3.71 21.74
N ALA A 388 -10.35 3.51 22.95
CA ALA A 388 -10.84 4.61 23.77
C ALA A 388 -9.78 5.67 24.11
N VAL A 389 -8.51 5.27 24.26
CA VAL A 389 -7.39 6.21 24.44
C VAL A 389 -7.12 6.97 23.15
N MET A 390 -7.08 6.27 22.01
CA MET A 390 -6.91 6.90 20.69
C MET A 390 -8.06 7.84 20.32
N ALA A 391 -9.29 7.50 20.65
CA ALA A 391 -10.45 8.37 20.42
C ALA A 391 -10.30 9.69 21.18
N LYS A 392 -9.93 9.64 22.47
CA LYS A 392 -9.66 10.85 23.27
C LYS A 392 -8.51 11.68 22.71
N GLU A 393 -7.42 11.02 22.31
CA GLU A 393 -6.27 11.72 21.73
C GLU A 393 -6.61 12.38 20.39
N GLN A 394 -7.39 11.72 19.53
CA GLN A 394 -7.88 12.31 18.28
C GLN A 394 -8.69 13.60 18.51
N LEU A 395 -9.58 13.60 19.51
CA LEU A 395 -10.40 14.78 19.84
C LEU A 395 -9.52 15.95 20.30
N LYS A 396 -8.53 15.66 21.16
CA LYS A 396 -7.54 16.65 21.60
C LYS A 396 -6.71 17.16 20.42
N LEU A 397 -6.26 16.28 19.53
CA LEU A 397 -5.45 16.66 18.38
C LEU A 397 -6.25 17.47 17.36
N LEU A 398 -7.54 17.20 17.19
CA LEU A 398 -8.43 18.00 16.33
C LEU A 398 -8.51 19.46 16.83
N ASP A 399 -8.64 19.65 18.15
CA ASP A 399 -8.60 20.99 18.76
C ASP A 399 -7.21 21.63 18.61
N GLN A 400 -6.13 20.89 18.85
CA GLN A 400 -4.77 21.43 18.71
C GLN A 400 -4.44 21.85 17.28
N ALA A 401 -4.80 21.01 16.30
CA ALA A 401 -4.48 21.19 14.90
C ALA A 401 -5.32 22.28 14.21
N TRP A 402 -6.63 22.34 14.52
CA TRP A 402 -7.55 23.22 13.79
C TRP A 402 -8.44 24.08 14.70
N ARG A 403 -8.30 24.01 16.03
CA ARG A 403 -9.16 24.70 17.00
C ARG A 403 -10.62 24.33 16.84
N LEU A 404 -10.87 23.04 16.60
CA LEU A 404 -12.20 22.50 16.38
C LEU A 404 -12.57 21.50 17.48
N SER A 405 -13.62 21.79 18.24
CA SER A 405 -14.39 20.74 18.91
C SER A 405 -15.15 19.88 17.88
N PRO A 406 -15.63 18.67 18.24
CA PRO A 406 -16.36 17.81 17.30
C PRO A 406 -17.59 18.48 16.67
N GLY A 407 -18.36 19.21 17.48
CA GLY A 407 -19.53 19.94 17.00
C GLY A 407 -19.17 21.12 16.07
N GLU A 408 -18.07 21.82 16.35
CA GLU A 408 -17.54 22.86 15.46
C GLU A 408 -17.01 22.29 14.16
N PHE A 409 -16.37 21.13 14.21
CA PHE A 409 -15.93 20.39 13.03
C PHE A 409 -17.12 20.03 12.14
N ASP A 410 -18.15 19.36 12.67
CA ASP A 410 -19.33 18.98 11.88
C ASP A 410 -20.04 20.21 11.29
N LYS A 411 -20.16 21.30 12.06
CA LYS A 411 -20.77 22.56 11.60
C LYS A 411 -19.94 23.24 10.51
N GLY A 412 -18.63 23.32 10.70
CA GLY A 412 -17.68 23.92 9.77
C GLY A 412 -17.63 23.16 8.45
N TRP A 413 -17.43 21.84 8.52
CA TRP A 413 -17.47 20.93 7.38
C TRP A 413 -18.79 21.02 6.62
N SER A 414 -19.94 20.92 7.32
CA SER A 414 -21.25 20.99 6.68
C SER A 414 -21.46 22.30 5.92
N LYS A 415 -21.08 23.43 6.54
CA LYS A 415 -21.16 24.75 5.89
C LYS A 415 -20.25 24.83 4.67
N TRP A 416 -19.04 24.29 4.77
CA TRP A 416 -18.06 24.26 3.69
C TRP A 416 -18.52 23.39 2.52
N VAL A 417 -19.05 22.19 2.77
CA VAL A 417 -19.66 21.32 1.75
C VAL A 417 -20.79 22.06 1.04
N MET A 418 -21.67 22.71 1.80
CA MET A 418 -22.78 23.47 1.26
C MET A 418 -22.36 24.68 0.42
N LYS A 419 -21.11 25.14 0.54
CA LYS A 419 -20.53 26.22 -0.27
C LYS A 419 -19.75 25.70 -1.48
N ASN A 420 -18.91 24.68 -1.31
CA ASN A 420 -17.88 24.33 -2.29
C ASN A 420 -18.25 23.15 -3.20
N TYR A 421 -19.09 22.21 -2.75
CA TYR A 421 -19.43 21.05 -3.56
C TYR A 421 -20.55 21.35 -4.56
N SER A 422 -20.42 20.78 -5.76
CA SER A 422 -21.42 20.90 -6.83
C SER A 422 -22.81 20.47 -6.38
N LYS A 423 -23.83 21.11 -6.96
CA LYS A 423 -25.24 20.72 -6.79
C LYS A 423 -25.64 19.54 -7.69
N ARG A 424 -24.90 19.29 -8.76
CA ARG A 424 -25.19 18.31 -9.80
C ARG A 424 -23.95 17.50 -10.14
#